data_AF-A0A6C8GNZ1-F1
#
_entry.id   AF-A0A6C8GNZ1-F1
#
_cell.length_a   1.000
_cell.length_b   1.000
_cell.length_c   1.000
_cell.angle_alpha   90.00
_cell.angle_beta   90.00
_cell.angle_gamma   90.00
#
_symmetry.space_group_name_H-M   'P 1'
#
loop_
_entity.id
_entity.type
_entity.pdbx_description
1 polymer ?
#
loop_
_entity_poly.entity_id
_entity_poly.type
_entity_poly.pdbx_seq_one_letter_code
_entity_poly.pdbx_strand_id
1 'polypeptide(L)'
;MGCKGPTTYNACSSTRWNDGVSFPIQSGHGCLGCSENGFWDRGSFYSRVVDIPQMGTHSTADTVGLTALGVVAAGVGGHAIASALNQRKRHKQQLAQAEQQPDNEDKQA
;
A
#
# COMPACT_ATOMS: atom_id res chain seq x y z
N MET A 1 16.11 -7.30 -8.16
CA MET A 1 17.38 -7.49 -8.88
C MET A 1 17.99 -8.88 -8.74
N GLY A 2 17.43 -9.80 -7.94
CA GLY A 2 17.84 -11.22 -7.97
C GLY A 2 19.12 -11.59 -7.21
N CYS A 3 19.58 -10.73 -6.28
CA CYS A 3 20.72 -11.03 -5.42
C CYS A 3 20.63 -12.41 -4.76
N LYS A 4 21.65 -13.24 -4.97
CA LYS A 4 21.79 -14.61 -4.43
C LYS A 4 22.61 -14.66 -3.13
N GLY A 5 23.01 -13.51 -2.59
CA GLY A 5 23.74 -13.40 -1.33
C GLY A 5 23.11 -14.19 -0.17
N PRO A 6 21.77 -14.21 -0.02
CA PRO A 6 21.12 -14.99 1.01
C PRO A 6 21.32 -16.52 0.95
N THR A 7 21.78 -17.06 -0.19
CA THR A 7 22.12 -18.49 -0.37
C THR A 7 23.58 -18.69 -0.78
N THR A 8 24.46 -17.72 -0.50
CA THR A 8 25.87 -17.76 -0.92
C THR A 8 26.79 -17.61 0.28
N TYR A 9 27.64 -18.60 0.55
CA TYR A 9 28.69 -18.53 1.56
C TYR A 9 29.96 -17.92 0.97
N ASN A 10 30.32 -16.72 1.45
CA ASN A 10 31.57 -16.04 1.12
C ASN A 10 31.86 -14.91 2.13
N ALA A 11 33.07 -14.36 2.13
CA ALA A 11 33.48 -13.24 2.97
C ALA A 11 33.25 -11.86 2.32
N CYS A 12 32.62 -11.78 1.14
CA CYS A 12 32.47 -10.55 0.35
C CYS A 12 31.82 -9.38 1.10
N SER A 13 30.86 -9.62 2.00
CA SER A 13 30.21 -8.54 2.76
C SER A 13 30.97 -8.11 4.01
N SER A 14 31.96 -8.90 4.45
CA SER A 14 32.74 -8.65 5.66
C SER A 14 34.14 -8.17 5.31
N THR A 15 34.93 -9.00 4.62
CA THR A 15 36.29 -8.68 4.14
C THR A 15 36.27 -7.74 2.94
N ARG A 16 35.25 -7.87 2.07
CA ARG A 16 35.14 -7.15 0.79
C ARG A 16 36.26 -7.52 -0.18
N TRP A 17 36.42 -6.74 -1.25
CA TRP A 17 37.39 -6.90 -2.32
C TRP A 17 38.30 -5.68 -2.42
N ASN A 18 39.53 -5.93 -2.89
CA ASN A 18 40.53 -4.90 -3.18
C ASN A 18 40.85 -4.01 -1.97
N ASP A 19 41.44 -4.60 -0.92
CA ASP A 19 41.79 -3.88 0.32
C ASP A 19 40.59 -3.18 0.98
N GLY A 20 39.44 -3.85 0.99
CA GLY A 20 38.23 -3.32 1.60
C GLY A 20 37.46 -2.30 0.76
N VAL A 21 37.87 -2.00 -0.48
CA VAL A 21 37.27 -0.92 -1.29
C VAL A 21 35.80 -1.16 -1.60
N SER A 22 35.42 -2.34 -2.09
CA SER A 22 34.01 -2.63 -2.44
C SER A 22 33.73 -4.14 -2.54
N PHE A 23 32.50 -4.50 -2.89
CA PHE A 23 32.06 -5.83 -3.30
C PHE A 23 30.80 -5.68 -4.19
N PRO A 24 30.33 -6.74 -4.88
CA PRO A 24 29.29 -6.59 -5.90
C PRO A 24 28.04 -5.81 -5.45
N ILE A 25 27.51 -6.11 -4.25
CA ILE A 25 26.30 -5.47 -3.73
C ILE A 25 26.54 -3.99 -3.43
N GLN A 26 27.71 -3.63 -2.90
CA GLN A 26 28.08 -2.23 -2.65
C GLN A 26 28.28 -1.45 -3.96
N SER A 27 28.74 -2.11 -5.02
CA SER A 27 28.84 -1.51 -6.37
C SER A 27 27.52 -1.55 -7.16
N GLY A 28 26.39 -1.89 -6.52
CA GLY A 28 25.06 -1.83 -7.12
C GLY A 28 24.60 -3.09 -7.87
N HIS A 29 25.39 -4.15 -7.90
CA HIS A 29 25.01 -5.42 -8.53
C HIS A 29 24.66 -6.49 -7.49
N GLY A 30 23.57 -7.22 -7.68
CA GLY A 30 23.23 -8.36 -6.83
C GLY A 30 24.32 -9.43 -6.85
N CYS A 31 24.55 -10.11 -5.74
CA CYS A 31 25.42 -11.28 -5.72
C CYS A 31 24.90 -12.34 -6.71
N LEU A 32 25.81 -12.96 -7.48
CA LEU A 32 25.48 -14.00 -8.46
C LEU A 32 25.48 -15.41 -7.85
N GLY A 33 26.13 -15.57 -6.69
CA GLY A 33 26.36 -16.89 -6.08
C GLY A 33 27.61 -17.60 -6.59
N CYS A 34 28.63 -16.88 -7.06
CA CYS A 34 29.81 -17.46 -7.71
C CYS A 34 30.64 -18.44 -6.87
N SER A 35 30.49 -18.44 -5.53
CA SER A 35 31.12 -19.43 -4.65
C SER A 35 30.27 -20.67 -4.37
N GLU A 36 29.04 -20.73 -4.90
CA GLU A 36 28.14 -21.86 -4.73
C GLU A 36 28.22 -22.84 -5.90
N ASN A 37 28.04 -24.12 -5.60
CA ASN A 37 28.03 -25.15 -6.64
C ASN A 37 26.87 -24.95 -7.64
N GLY A 38 27.18 -25.04 -8.94
CA GLY A 38 26.21 -24.97 -10.02
C GLY A 38 25.50 -23.62 -10.16
N PHE A 39 26.09 -22.52 -9.69
CA PHE A 39 25.41 -21.21 -9.63
C PHE A 39 24.93 -20.68 -11.00
N TRP A 40 25.59 -21.06 -12.10
CA TRP A 40 25.16 -20.72 -13.47
C TRP A 40 23.80 -21.33 -13.84
N ASP A 41 23.47 -22.49 -13.29
CA ASP A 41 22.26 -23.25 -13.62
C ASP A 41 21.12 -23.05 -12.61
N ARG A 42 21.31 -22.18 -11.60
CA ARG A 42 20.26 -21.85 -10.59
C ARG A 42 19.27 -20.78 -11.08
N GLY A 43 18.98 -20.80 -12.38
CA GLY A 43 18.12 -19.83 -13.06
C GLY A 43 18.77 -18.45 -13.24
N SER A 44 18.00 -17.51 -13.77
CA SER A 44 18.51 -16.16 -14.06
C SER A 44 19.02 -15.44 -12.82
N PHE A 45 20.15 -14.74 -12.96
CA PHE A 45 20.72 -13.89 -11.91
C PHE A 45 19.78 -12.80 -11.44
N TYR A 46 18.85 -12.36 -12.29
CA TYR A 46 17.90 -11.30 -11.97
C TYR A 46 16.59 -11.80 -11.35
N SER A 47 16.35 -13.11 -11.40
CA SER A 47 15.21 -13.75 -10.74
C SER A 47 15.40 -13.80 -9.22
N ARG A 48 14.31 -13.64 -8.48
CA ARG A 48 14.30 -13.71 -7.02
C ARG A 48 14.62 -15.15 -6.56
N VAL A 49 15.36 -15.28 -5.47
CA VAL A 49 15.47 -16.55 -4.71
C VAL A 49 14.13 -16.83 -4.03
N VAL A 50 13.55 -18.01 -4.28
CA VAL A 50 12.14 -18.30 -3.94
C VAL A 50 11.90 -18.82 -2.53
N ASP A 51 12.93 -19.20 -1.78
CA ASP A 51 12.78 -19.90 -0.48
C ASP A 51 13.38 -19.16 0.73
N ILE A 52 13.29 -17.84 0.75
CA ILE A 52 13.79 -17.06 1.89
C ILE A 52 12.65 -16.26 2.51
N PRO A 53 12.34 -16.49 3.80
CA PRO A 53 11.32 -15.72 4.49
C PRO A 53 11.78 -14.26 4.58
N GLN A 54 11.31 -13.44 3.63
CA GLN A 54 11.56 -12.00 3.59
C GLN A 54 10.44 -11.29 4.34
N MET A 55 10.57 -11.20 5.66
CA MET A 55 9.69 -10.37 6.48
C MET A 55 10.14 -8.91 6.39
N GLY A 56 9.57 -8.16 5.44
CA GLY A 56 9.75 -6.71 5.38
C GLY A 56 8.91 -6.02 6.47
N THR A 57 9.55 -5.58 7.55
CA THR A 57 8.87 -4.92 8.69
C THR A 57 8.15 -3.64 8.26
N HIS A 58 8.76 -2.86 7.37
CA HIS A 58 8.18 -1.61 6.85
C HIS A 58 7.09 -1.85 5.81
N SER A 59 7.32 -2.72 4.81
CA SER A 59 6.32 -2.96 3.75
C SER A 59 5.01 -3.55 4.29
N THR A 60 5.09 -4.37 5.34
CA THR A 60 3.90 -4.88 6.03
C THR A 60 3.17 -3.74 6.77
N ALA A 61 3.90 -2.89 7.49
CA ALA A 61 3.33 -1.77 8.23
C ALA A 61 2.66 -0.74 7.30
N ASP A 62 3.32 -0.38 6.19
CA ASP A 62 2.76 0.53 5.18
C ASP A 62 1.48 -0.03 4.57
N THR A 63 1.46 -1.33 4.26
CA THR A 63 0.25 -1.99 3.72
C THR A 63 -0.90 -1.93 4.71
N VAL A 64 -0.66 -2.24 5.98
CA VAL A 64 -1.67 -2.15 7.04
C VAL A 64 -2.14 -0.70 7.22
N GLY A 65 -1.23 0.26 7.26
CA GLY A 65 -1.56 1.68 7.38
C GLY A 65 -2.41 2.19 6.21
N LEU A 66 -2.01 1.89 4.97
CA LEU A 66 -2.72 2.33 3.77
C LEU A 66 -4.12 1.72 3.67
N THR A 67 -4.24 0.43 4.01
CA THR A 67 -5.54 -0.28 3.98
C THR A 67 -6.49 0.28 5.03
N ALA A 68 -6.02 0.49 6.26
CA ALA A 68 -6.82 1.12 7.31
C ALA A 68 -7.27 2.54 6.92
N LEU A 69 -6.35 3.36 6.39
CA LEU A 69 -6.66 4.69 5.87
C LEU A 69 -7.74 4.64 4.78
N GLY A 70 -7.60 3.72 3.82
CA GLY A 70 -8.56 3.55 2.73
C GLY A 70 -9.97 3.22 3.21
N VAL A 71 -10.10 2.31 4.19
CA VAL A 71 -11.40 1.94 4.78
C VAL A 71 -12.05 3.14 5.48
N VAL A 72 -11.31 3.85 6.32
CA VAL A 72 -11.82 5.02 7.04
C VAL A 72 -12.25 6.12 6.06
N ALA A 73 -11.42 6.41 5.05
CA ALA A 73 -11.72 7.43 4.04
C ALA A 73 -12.99 7.08 3.25
N ALA A 74 -13.17 5.82 2.84
CA ALA A 74 -14.36 5.36 2.15
C ALA A 74 -15.62 5.47 3.02
N GLY A 75 -15.52 5.09 4.30
CA GLY A 75 -16.63 5.20 5.26
C GLY A 75 -17.09 6.64 5.48
N VAL A 76 -16.13 7.54 5.76
CA VAL A 76 -16.42 8.98 5.96
C VAL A 76 -16.98 9.60 4.68
N GLY A 77 -16.35 9.35 3.53
CA GLY A 77 -16.80 9.88 2.24
C GLY A 77 -18.20 9.40 1.87
N GLY A 78 -18.47 8.09 2.03
CA GLY A 78 -19.79 7.51 1.78
C GLY A 78 -20.87 8.10 2.69
N HIS A 79 -20.58 8.28 3.98
CA HIS A 79 -21.51 8.90 4.92
C HIS A 79 -21.82 10.36 4.54
N ALA A 80 -20.82 11.15 4.18
CA ALA A 80 -21.00 12.54 3.79
C ALA A 80 -21.88 12.68 2.54
N ILE A 81 -21.66 11.84 1.52
CA ILE A 81 -22.48 11.83 0.29
C ILE A 81 -23.94 11.46 0.61
N ALA A 82 -24.15 10.39 1.38
CA ALA A 82 -25.50 9.95 1.75
C ALA A 82 -26.25 11.03 2.55
N SER A 83 -25.57 11.68 3.51
CA SER A 83 -26.13 12.77 4.31
C SER A 83 -26.52 13.97 3.45
N ALA A 84 -25.68 14.38 2.49
CA ALA A 84 -25.99 15.48 1.57
C ALA A 84 -27.22 15.19 0.70
N LEU A 85 -27.35 13.96 0.18
CA LEU A 85 -28.52 13.54 -0.59
C LEU A 85 -29.80 13.50 0.26
N ASN A 86 -29.71 12.99 1.49
CA ASN A 86 -30.84 12.91 2.40
C ASN A 86 -31.32 14.30 2.83
N GLN A 87 -30.41 15.23 3.13
CA GLN A 87 -30.75 16.60 3.49
C GLN A 87 -31.44 17.34 2.35
N ARG A 88 -30.97 17.17 1.10
CA ARG A 88 -31.65 17.72 -0.09
C ARG A 88 -33.07 17.18 -0.26
N LYS A 89 -33.29 15.89 0.00
CA LYS A 89 -34.64 15.29 -0.04
C LYS A 89 -35.55 15.90 1.04
N ARG A 90 -35.08 16.01 2.29
CA ARG A 90 -35.85 16.61 3.40
C ARG A 90 -36.22 18.07 3.10
N HIS A 91 -35.29 18.86 2.56
CA HIS A 91 -35.57 20.25 2.19
C HIS A 91 -36.64 20.34 1.08
N LYS A 92 -36.60 19.47 0.06
CA LYS A 92 -37.67 19.42 -0.96
C LYS A 92 -39.01 19.01 -0.37
N GLN A 93 -39.05 18.08 0.58
CA GLN A 93 -40.28 17.69 1.26
C GLN A 93 -40.86 18.81 2.12
N GLN A 94 -40.00 19.56 2.83
CA GLN A 94 -40.41 20.75 3.59
C GLN A 94 -40.97 21.86 2.69
N LEU A 95 -40.32 22.12 1.55
CA LEU A 95 -40.83 23.07 0.54
C LEU A 95 -42.19 22.62 -0.01
N ALA A 96 -42.34 21.34 -0.36
CA ALA A 96 -43.60 20.80 -0.87
C ALA A 96 -44.73 20.83 0.18
N GLN A 97 -44.41 20.60 1.46
CA GLN A 97 -45.38 20.73 2.56
C GLN A 97 -45.77 22.18 2.83
N ALA A 98 -44.82 23.12 2.74
CA ALA A 98 -45.10 24.55 2.87
C ALA A 98 -45.95 25.09 1.71
N GLU A 99 -45.78 24.56 0.49
CA GLU A 99 -46.61 24.89 -0.68
C GLU A 99 -48.03 24.30 -0.59
N GLN A 100 -48.21 23.20 0.16
CA GLN A 100 -49.49 22.52 0.35
C GLN A 100 -50.29 22.97 1.58
N GLN A 101 -49.74 23.80 2.46
CA GLN A 101 -50.48 24.44 3.55
C GLN A 101 -51.38 25.52 2.92
N PRO A 102 -52.71 25.30 2.75
CA PRO A 102 -53.59 26.32 2.22
C PRO A 102 -53.72 27.42 3.27
N ASP A 103 -53.84 28.68 2.83
CA ASP A 103 -54.24 29.83 3.64
C ASP A 103 -55.47 29.47 4.49
N ASN A 104 -55.24 29.05 5.73
CA ASN A 104 -56.29 28.74 6.69
C ASN A 104 -55.98 29.46 8.00
N GLU A 105 -55.76 30.77 7.88
CA GLU A 105 -55.64 31.71 8.99
C GLU A 105 -56.40 33.02 8.74
N ASP A 106 -57.49 32.98 7.93
CA ASP A 106 -58.34 34.16 7.64
C ASP A 106 -59.84 33.93 7.93
N LYS A 107 -60.17 33.10 8.95
CA LYS A 107 -61.57 32.89 9.41
C LYS A 107 -61.77 32.92 10.93
N GLN A 108 -61.07 33.81 11.63
CA GLN A 108 -61.45 34.23 12.98
C GLN A 108 -61.40 35.76 13.10
N ALA A 109 -62.44 36.43 12.61
CA ALA A 109 -62.95 37.72 13.10
C ALA A 109 -64.38 37.93 12.59
#